data_AF-A0A916USM3-F1
#
_entry.id   AF-A0A916USM3-F1
#
_cell.length_a   1.000
_cell.length_b   1.000
_cell.length_c   1.000
_cell.angle_alpha   90.00
_cell.angle_beta   90.00
_cell.angle_gamma   90.00
#
_symmetry.space_group_name_H-M   'P 1'
#
loop_
_entity.id
_entity.type
_entity.pdbx_description
1 polymer ?
#
loop_
_entity_poly.entity_id
_entity_poly.type
_entity_poly.pdbx_seq_one_letter_code
_entity_poly.pdbx_strand_id
1 'polypeptide(L)'
;MEIQLAQISGAIAGGLIGGLSGFVANNFQRYLQTRRLRRNVACALLGEIEALRCKIRDDYLGRLEIEIAALQTERRFASNHFRGEKDYAIVFRSLGQHIGLLSAPLPRDLVAWYIGLAVCQERAREFHDSTMRLDPDQIDHAIDLLQLQHSGFSELVNKAAPLLEQLARL
;
A
#
# COMPACT_ATOMS: atom_id res chain seq x y z
N MET A 1 46.43 33.71 -40.38
CA MET A 1 45.06 33.93 -39.88
C MET A 1 44.24 32.63 -39.82
N GLU A 2 44.52 31.63 -40.65
CA GLU A 2 43.77 30.34 -40.69
C GLU A 2 43.87 29.48 -39.42
N ILE A 3 44.99 29.54 -38.70
CA ILE A 3 45.24 28.69 -37.51
C ILE A 3 44.29 29.03 -36.34
N GLN A 4 43.90 30.31 -36.20
CA GLN A 4 42.94 30.74 -35.17
C GLN A 4 41.51 30.28 -35.48
N LEU A 5 41.12 30.24 -36.76
CA LEU A 5 39.77 29.83 -37.16
C LEU A 5 39.55 28.32 -36.88
N ALA A 6 40.57 27.49 -37.12
CA ALA A 6 40.54 26.05 -36.86
C ALA A 6 40.51 25.71 -35.35
N GLN A 7 41.17 26.52 -34.52
CA GLN A 7 41.13 26.34 -33.05
C GLN A 7 39.79 26.77 -32.45
N ILE A 8 39.21 27.89 -32.94
CA ILE A 8 37.89 28.35 -32.51
C ILE A 8 36.80 27.37 -32.95
N SER A 9 36.85 26.86 -34.18
CA SER A 9 35.90 25.85 -34.65
C SER A 9 36.03 24.52 -33.90
N GLY A 10 37.26 24.09 -33.59
CA GLY A 10 37.52 22.92 -32.76
C GLY A 10 37.00 23.06 -31.32
N ALA A 11 37.16 24.24 -30.70
CA ALA A 11 36.63 24.53 -29.38
C ALA A 11 35.09 24.57 -29.34
N ILE A 12 34.45 25.15 -30.36
CA ILE A 12 32.98 25.17 -30.49
C ILE A 12 32.43 23.77 -30.72
N ALA A 13 33.06 22.98 -31.61
CA ALA A 13 32.67 21.59 -31.85
C ALA A 13 32.87 20.72 -30.60
N GLY A 14 33.99 20.88 -29.89
CA GLY A 14 34.25 20.19 -28.63
C GLY A 14 33.26 20.58 -27.52
N GLY A 15 32.89 21.87 -27.42
CA GLY A 15 31.89 22.36 -26.48
C GLY A 15 30.48 21.84 -26.77
N LEU A 16 30.08 21.76 -28.04
CA LEU A 16 28.78 21.21 -28.45
C LEU A 16 28.69 19.70 -28.22
N ILE A 17 29.74 18.95 -28.58
CA ILE A 17 29.80 17.49 -28.35
C ILE A 17 29.82 17.20 -26.84
N GLY A 18 30.67 17.91 -26.07
CA GLY A 18 30.73 17.78 -24.62
C GLY A 18 29.40 18.12 -23.93
N GLY A 19 28.74 19.19 -24.38
CA GLY A 19 27.42 19.59 -23.88
C GLY A 19 26.32 18.56 -24.18
N LEU A 20 26.28 18.03 -25.40
CA LEU A 20 25.35 16.97 -25.81
C LEU A 20 25.61 15.67 -25.05
N SER A 21 26.86 15.25 -24.89
CA SER A 21 27.23 14.07 -24.10
C SER A 21 26.83 14.23 -22.63
N GLY A 22 27.07 15.40 -22.03
CA GLY A 22 26.63 15.69 -20.66
C GLY A 22 25.10 15.70 -20.51
N PHE A 23 24.38 16.23 -21.50
CA PHE A 23 22.91 16.20 -21.52
C PHE A 23 22.37 14.77 -21.64
N VAL A 24 22.89 13.97 -22.57
CA VAL A 24 22.47 12.57 -22.75
C VAL A 24 22.81 11.73 -21.52
N ALA A 25 24.00 11.89 -20.95
CA ALA A 25 24.41 11.19 -19.73
C ALA A 25 23.48 11.54 -18.55
N ASN A 26 23.15 12.82 -18.36
CA ASN A 26 22.24 13.25 -17.30
C ASN A 26 20.81 12.70 -17.49
N ASN A 27 20.28 12.72 -18.71
CA ASN A 27 18.96 12.16 -18.99
C ASN A 27 18.93 10.63 -18.80
N PHE A 28 19.97 9.94 -19.25
CA PHE A 28 20.10 8.50 -19.07
C PHE A 28 20.24 8.12 -17.59
N GLN A 29 21.05 8.86 -16.83
CA GLN A 29 21.19 8.67 -15.39
C GLN A 29 19.87 8.90 -14.66
N ARG A 30 19.12 9.96 -14.98
CA ARG A 30 17.77 10.20 -14.42
C ARG A 30 16.82 9.06 -14.73
N TYR A 31 16.80 8.58 -15.98
CA TYR A 31 15.98 7.44 -16.38
C TYR A 31 16.29 6.17 -15.57
N LEU A 32 17.58 5.84 -15.40
CA LEU A 32 18.00 4.70 -14.59
C LEU A 32 17.63 4.86 -13.11
N GLN A 33 17.80 6.07 -12.55
CA GLN A 33 17.41 6.38 -11.18
C GLN A 33 15.90 6.22 -10.97
N THR A 34 15.07 6.77 -11.86
CA THR A 34 13.61 6.61 -11.81
C THR A 34 13.20 5.14 -11.89
N ARG A 35 13.82 4.35 -12.77
CA ARG A 35 13.53 2.92 -12.90
C ARG A 35 13.89 2.14 -11.63
N ARG A 36 15.04 2.44 -11.02
CA ARG A 36 15.45 1.83 -9.73
C ARG A 36 14.48 2.21 -8.61
N LEU A 37 14.12 3.49 -8.53
CA LEU A 37 13.20 4.01 -7.52
C LEU A 37 11.83 3.35 -7.63
N ARG A 38 11.29 3.23 -8.86
CA ARG A 38 10.04 2.50 -9.13
C ARG A 38 10.09 1.06 -8.63
N ARG A 39 11.17 0.33 -8.90
CA ARG A 39 11.34 -1.06 -8.46
C ARG A 39 11.44 -1.17 -6.94
N ASN A 40 12.14 -0.23 -6.29
CA ASN A 40 12.24 -0.19 -4.83
C ASN A 40 10.87 0.07 -4.19
N VAL A 41 10.10 1.01 -4.72
CA VAL A 41 8.72 1.29 -4.28
C VAL A 41 7.84 0.06 -4.45
N ALA A 42 7.90 -0.59 -5.62
CA ALA A 42 7.11 -1.79 -5.89
C ALA A 42 7.44 -2.93 -4.94
N CYS A 43 8.73 -3.19 -4.68
CA CYS A 43 9.19 -4.23 -3.76
C CYS A 43 8.74 -3.96 -2.32
N ALA A 44 8.85 -2.71 -1.85
CA ALA A 44 8.43 -2.33 -0.51
C ALA A 44 6.91 -2.49 -0.31
N LEU A 45 6.11 -2.04 -1.28
CA LEU A 45 4.66 -2.21 -1.25
C LEU A 45 4.23 -3.67 -1.36
N LEU A 46 4.92 -4.46 -2.17
CA LEU A 46 4.68 -5.90 -2.29
C LEU A 46 4.84 -6.58 -0.93
N GLY A 47 5.94 -6.31 -0.23
CA GLY A 47 6.18 -6.87 1.11
C GLY A 47 5.13 -6.45 2.13
N GLU A 48 4.72 -5.17 2.16
CA GLU A 48 3.68 -4.70 3.09
C GLU A 48 2.32 -5.36 2.79
N ILE A 49 1.86 -5.33 1.54
CA ILE A 49 0.56 -5.87 1.15
C ILE A 49 0.51 -7.37 1.38
N GLU A 50 1.59 -8.10 1.06
CA GLU A 50 1.66 -9.55 1.28
C GLU A 50 1.62 -9.88 2.78
N ALA A 51 2.40 -9.18 3.61
CA ALA A 51 2.40 -9.38 5.05
C ALA A 51 1.01 -9.09 5.66
N LEU A 52 0.34 -8.02 5.22
CA LEU A 52 -1.02 -7.69 5.66
C LEU A 52 -2.03 -8.72 5.20
N ARG A 53 -1.98 -9.13 3.93
CA ARG A 53 -2.88 -10.14 3.37
C ARG A 53 -2.78 -11.46 4.12
N CYS A 54 -1.56 -11.95 4.36
CA CYS A 54 -1.35 -13.19 5.12
C CYS A 54 -1.83 -13.03 6.56
N LYS A 55 -1.49 -11.93 7.23
CA LYS A 55 -1.97 -11.68 8.60
C LYS A 55 -3.50 -11.65 8.69
N ILE A 56 -4.18 -10.97 7.76
CA ILE A 56 -5.64 -10.88 7.75
C ILE A 56 -6.24 -12.26 7.48
N ARG A 57 -5.76 -12.95 6.44
CA ARG A 57 -6.28 -14.25 6.01
C ARG A 57 -6.05 -15.35 7.05
N ASP A 58 -4.83 -15.48 7.52
CA ASP A 58 -4.38 -16.66 8.28
C ASP A 58 -4.65 -16.53 9.78
N ASP A 59 -4.68 -15.30 10.31
CA ASP A 59 -4.86 -15.06 11.74
C ASP A 59 -6.19 -14.37 12.05
N TYR A 60 -6.59 -13.38 11.26
CA TYR A 60 -7.69 -12.51 11.66
C TYR A 60 -9.09 -13.01 11.30
N LEU A 61 -9.31 -13.46 10.06
CA LEU A 61 -10.64 -13.91 9.62
C LEU A 61 -11.15 -15.09 10.45
N GLY A 62 -10.29 -16.08 10.75
CA GLY A 62 -10.67 -17.22 11.59
C GLY A 62 -11.04 -16.81 13.02
N ARG A 63 -10.37 -15.79 13.58
CA ARG A 63 -10.74 -15.26 14.91
C ARG A 63 -12.07 -14.53 14.89
N LEU A 64 -12.34 -13.74 13.84
CA LEU A 64 -13.63 -13.08 13.65
C LEU A 64 -14.78 -14.08 13.60
N GLU A 65 -14.60 -15.21 12.90
CA GLU A 65 -15.63 -16.27 12.83
C GLU A 65 -15.94 -16.87 14.22
N ILE A 66 -14.89 -17.11 15.03
CA ILE A 66 -15.05 -17.59 16.40
C ILE A 66 -15.79 -16.57 17.27
N GLU A 67 -15.48 -15.27 17.12
CA GLU A 67 -16.14 -14.19 17.87
C GLU A 67 -17.61 -14.01 17.49
N ILE A 68 -17.91 -14.05 16.19
CA ILE A 68 -19.29 -14.03 15.69
C ILE A 68 -20.07 -15.21 16.27
N ALA A 69 -19.50 -16.42 16.22
CA ALA A 69 -20.15 -17.61 16.76
C ALA A 69 -20.41 -17.47 18.27
N ALA A 70 -19.42 -17.00 19.04
CA ALA A 70 -19.55 -16.78 20.48
C ALA A 70 -20.63 -15.73 20.83
N LEU A 71 -20.70 -14.63 20.09
CA LEU A 71 -21.74 -13.61 20.29
C LEU A 71 -23.13 -14.14 19.95
N GLN A 72 -23.26 -14.96 18.90
CA GLN A 72 -24.52 -15.56 18.49
C GLN A 72 -25.02 -16.63 19.46
N THR A 73 -24.14 -17.45 20.02
CA THR A 73 -24.53 -18.57 20.90
C THR A 73 -24.55 -18.20 22.38
N GLU A 74 -23.54 -17.47 22.85
CA GLU A 74 -23.34 -17.19 24.28
C GLU A 74 -23.78 -15.78 24.68
N ARG A 75 -24.10 -14.91 23.70
CA ARG A 75 -24.47 -13.49 23.93
C ARG A 75 -23.44 -12.76 24.79
N ARG A 76 -22.15 -13.08 24.59
CA ARG A 76 -21.03 -12.52 25.35
C ARG A 76 -19.93 -12.03 24.43
N PHE A 77 -19.35 -10.89 24.78
CA PHE A 77 -18.16 -10.37 24.12
C PHE A 77 -16.95 -11.25 24.48
N ALA A 78 -16.46 -12.03 23.52
CA ALA A 78 -15.19 -12.71 23.65
C ALA A 78 -14.06 -11.67 23.60
N SER A 79 -13.22 -11.62 24.63
CA SER A 79 -12.17 -10.62 24.74
C SER A 79 -10.97 -10.96 23.84
N ASN A 80 -10.98 -10.62 22.56
CA ASN A 80 -9.78 -10.72 21.71
C ASN A 80 -9.68 -9.61 20.66
N HIS A 81 -9.03 -8.52 21.03
CA HIS A 81 -9.02 -7.31 20.22
C HIS A 81 -8.02 -7.38 19.07
N PHE A 82 -8.53 -7.44 17.84
CA PHE A 82 -7.82 -6.82 16.74
C PHE A 82 -7.72 -5.32 16.99
N ARG A 83 -6.49 -4.84 17.15
CA ARG A 83 -6.25 -3.43 17.44
C ARG A 83 -6.44 -2.62 16.16
N GLY A 84 -7.63 -2.03 16.00
CA GLY A 84 -7.91 -1.04 14.96
C GLY A 84 -6.96 0.18 15.04
N GLU A 85 -6.39 0.44 16.21
CA GLU A 85 -5.48 1.57 16.46
C GLU A 85 -4.07 1.41 15.87
N LYS A 86 -3.68 0.20 15.46
CA LYS A 86 -2.34 -0.03 14.93
C LYS A 86 -2.23 0.54 13.51
N ASP A 87 -1.18 1.32 13.24
CA ASP A 87 -0.87 1.71 11.86
C ASP A 87 -0.30 0.51 11.11
N TYR A 88 -1.06 0.04 10.12
CA TYR A 88 -0.70 -1.08 9.27
C TYR A 88 -0.17 -0.65 7.89
N ALA A 89 -0.27 0.64 7.54
CA ALA A 89 0.07 1.17 6.22
C ALA A 89 1.35 2.04 6.24
N ILE A 90 2.33 1.64 7.06
CA ILE A 90 3.54 2.43 7.37
C ILE A 90 4.36 2.69 6.11
N VAL A 91 4.60 1.65 5.30
CA VAL A 91 5.38 1.73 4.05
C VAL A 91 4.63 2.58 3.05
N PHE A 92 3.35 2.31 2.81
CA PHE A 92 2.55 3.12 1.88
C PHE A 92 2.53 4.60 2.23
N ARG A 93 2.31 4.95 3.51
CA ARG A 93 2.35 6.35 3.97
C ARG A 93 3.73 6.98 3.77
N SER A 94 4.80 6.25 4.09
CA SER A 94 6.18 6.73 3.90
C SER A 94 6.54 6.97 2.43
N LEU A 95 5.91 6.25 1.51
CA LEU A 95 6.16 6.31 0.08
C LEU A 95 5.19 7.22 -0.68
N GLY A 96 4.34 8.00 0.00
CA GLY A 96 3.26 8.78 -0.62
C GLY A 96 3.66 9.58 -1.87
N GLN A 97 4.80 10.27 -1.82
CA GLN A 97 5.32 11.08 -2.95
C GLN A 97 5.87 10.22 -4.11
N HIS A 98 6.18 8.96 -3.86
CA HIS A 98 6.80 8.03 -4.80
C HIS A 98 5.80 7.08 -5.46
N ILE A 99 4.54 7.02 -4.99
CA ILE A 99 3.48 6.19 -5.59
C ILE A 99 3.25 6.57 -7.06
N GLY A 100 3.37 7.86 -7.39
CA GLY A 100 3.23 8.37 -8.77
C GLY A 100 4.28 7.85 -9.77
N LEU A 101 5.32 7.17 -9.30
CA LEU A 101 6.32 6.53 -10.16
C LEU A 101 5.85 5.18 -10.73
N LEU A 102 4.79 4.60 -10.14
CA LEU A 102 4.19 3.36 -10.61
C LEU A 102 3.33 3.63 -11.85
N SER A 103 3.33 2.69 -12.80
CA SER A 103 2.51 2.79 -14.00
C SER A 103 1.03 2.60 -13.68
N ALA A 104 0.15 3.39 -14.31
CA ALA A 104 -1.29 3.15 -14.23
C ALA A 104 -1.64 1.70 -14.65
N PRO A 105 -2.63 1.06 -14.01
CA PRO A 105 -3.58 1.60 -13.02
C PRO A 105 -3.12 1.52 -11.54
N LEU A 106 -1.91 1.02 -11.26
CA LEU A 106 -1.45 0.67 -9.90
C LEU A 106 -1.67 1.76 -8.84
N PRO A 107 -1.31 3.04 -9.05
CA PRO A 107 -1.53 4.08 -8.05
C PRO A 107 -2.98 4.15 -7.54
N ARG A 108 -3.94 4.09 -8.46
CA ARG A 108 -5.37 4.15 -8.13
C ARG A 108 -5.81 2.93 -7.33
N ASP A 109 -5.40 1.75 -7.78
CA ASP A 109 -5.86 0.50 -7.20
C ASP A 109 -5.21 0.27 -5.81
N LEU A 110 -3.97 0.72 -5.62
CA LEU A 110 -3.31 0.78 -4.30
C LEU A 110 -4.06 1.70 -3.35
N VAL A 111 -4.34 2.94 -3.76
CA VAL A 111 -5.09 3.90 -2.93
C VAL A 111 -6.45 3.31 -2.53
N ALA A 112 -7.18 2.71 -3.47
CA ALA A 112 -8.46 2.07 -3.18
C ALA A 112 -8.32 0.93 -2.16
N TRP A 113 -7.28 0.11 -2.27
CA TRP A 113 -7.03 -0.98 -1.32
C TRP A 113 -6.70 -0.48 0.08
N TYR A 114 -5.83 0.53 0.22
CA TYR A 114 -5.49 1.11 1.53
C TYR A 114 -6.65 1.90 2.15
N ILE A 115 -7.52 2.52 1.36
CA ILE A 115 -8.77 3.11 1.85
C ILE A 115 -9.68 2.01 2.40
N GLY A 116 -9.84 0.90 1.67
CA GLY A 116 -10.59 -0.26 2.15
C GLY A 116 -10.06 -0.80 3.48
N LEU A 117 -8.74 -0.86 3.63
CA LEU A 117 -8.09 -1.28 4.88
C LEU A 117 -8.42 -0.33 6.04
N ALA A 118 -8.37 0.98 5.81
CA ALA A 118 -8.70 1.99 6.80
C ALA A 118 -10.18 1.90 7.24
N VAL A 119 -11.11 1.68 6.30
CA VAL A 119 -12.53 1.46 6.63
C VAL A 119 -12.70 0.23 7.52
N CYS A 120 -12.00 -0.87 7.21
CA CYS A 120 -12.07 -2.08 8.02
C CYS A 120 -11.46 -1.89 9.43
N GLN A 121 -10.42 -1.06 9.56
CA GLN A 121 -9.83 -0.69 10.85
C GLN A 121 -10.76 0.18 11.69
N GLU A 122 -11.48 1.11 11.07
CA GLU A 122 -12.46 1.95 11.77
C GLU A 122 -13.59 1.10 12.35
N ARG A 123 -14.11 0.14 11.57
CA ARG A 123 -15.11 -0.82 12.08
C ARG A 123 -14.57 -1.67 13.24
N ALA A 124 -13.30 -2.09 13.15
CA ALA A 124 -12.65 -2.81 14.25
C ALA A 124 -12.60 -1.98 15.53
N ARG A 125 -12.39 -0.66 15.40
CA ARG A 125 -12.38 0.28 16.51
C ARG A 125 -13.78 0.49 17.08
N GLU A 126 -14.78 0.68 16.23
CA GLU A 126 -16.18 0.82 16.63
C GLU A 126 -16.68 -0.41 17.41
N PHE A 127 -16.31 -1.61 16.96
CA PHE A 127 -16.59 -2.83 17.69
C PHE A 127 -15.88 -2.86 19.06
N HIS A 128 -14.59 -2.52 19.11
CA HIS A 128 -13.84 -2.42 20.37
C HIS A 128 -14.53 -1.49 21.37
N ASP A 129 -14.90 -0.29 20.94
CA ASP A 129 -15.55 0.71 21.79
C ASP A 129 -16.92 0.22 22.28
N SER A 130 -17.64 -0.55 21.46
CA SER A 130 -18.92 -1.17 21.82
C SER A 130 -18.75 -2.23 22.91
N THR A 131 -17.70 -3.07 22.81
CA THR A 131 -17.42 -4.09 23.84
C THR A 131 -17.11 -3.49 25.22
N MET A 132 -16.55 -2.27 25.26
CA MET A 132 -16.23 -1.58 26.51
C MET A 132 -17.46 -1.06 27.26
N ARG A 133 -18.58 -0.84 26.55
CA ARG A 133 -19.81 -0.32 27.15
C ARG A 133 -20.67 -1.42 27.80
N LEU A 134 -20.40 -2.69 27.50
CA LEU A 134 -21.06 -3.88 28.09
C LEU A 134 -22.60 -3.80 28.09
N ASP A 135 -23.18 -3.23 27.04
CA ASP A 135 -24.63 -3.10 26.87
C ASP A 135 -25.19 -4.32 26.12
N PRO A 136 -26.05 -5.15 26.75
CA PRO A 136 -26.65 -6.32 26.11
C PRO A 136 -27.50 -5.98 24.88
N ASP A 137 -28.10 -4.78 24.84
CA ASP A 137 -28.94 -4.35 23.72
C ASP A 137 -28.11 -4.01 22.47
N GLN A 138 -26.78 -3.91 22.60
CA GLN A 138 -25.85 -3.65 21.50
C GLN A 138 -25.27 -4.92 20.89
N ILE A 139 -25.61 -6.11 21.40
CA ILE A 139 -25.07 -7.38 20.90
C ILE A 139 -25.45 -7.62 19.44
N ASP A 140 -26.70 -7.34 19.06
CA ASP A 140 -27.14 -7.54 17.67
C ASP A 140 -26.40 -6.60 16.71
N HIS A 141 -26.20 -5.33 17.11
CA HIS A 141 -25.40 -4.37 16.35
C HIS A 141 -23.93 -4.81 16.24
N ALA A 142 -23.36 -5.35 17.32
CA ALA A 142 -22.00 -5.85 17.33
C ALA A 142 -21.81 -7.05 16.39
N ILE A 143 -22.80 -7.95 16.31
CA ILE A 143 -22.81 -9.05 15.34
C ILE A 143 -22.82 -8.51 13.91
N ASP A 144 -23.67 -7.53 13.61
CA ASP A 144 -23.75 -6.90 12.28
C ASP A 144 -22.40 -6.26 11.89
N LEU A 145 -21.77 -5.53 12.82
CA LEU A 145 -20.45 -4.93 12.61
C LEU A 145 -19.39 -5.99 12.29
N LEU A 146 -19.35 -7.09 13.04
CA LEU A 146 -18.38 -8.17 12.81
C LEU A 146 -18.61 -8.88 11.47
N GLN A 147 -19.85 -9.08 11.05
CA GLN A 147 -20.17 -9.64 9.73
C GLN A 147 -19.75 -8.71 8.59
N LEU A 148 -20.01 -7.41 8.72
CA LEU A 148 -19.55 -6.38 7.79
C LEU A 148 -18.02 -6.28 7.75
N GLN A 149 -17.37 -6.52 8.89
CA GLN A 149 -15.92 -6.53 9.00
C GLN A 149 -15.31 -7.78 8.36
N HIS A 150 -15.86 -8.97 8.63
CA HIS A 150 -15.43 -10.22 8.01
C HIS A 150 -15.53 -10.16 6.48
N SER A 151 -16.68 -9.71 5.97
CA SER A 151 -16.88 -9.53 4.53
C SER A 151 -15.91 -8.51 3.93
N GLY A 152 -15.72 -7.36 4.59
CA GLY A 152 -14.77 -6.33 4.15
C GLY A 152 -13.32 -6.82 4.09
N PHE A 153 -12.85 -7.51 5.13
CA PHE A 153 -11.49 -8.07 5.15
C PHE A 153 -11.32 -9.23 4.16
N SER A 154 -12.34 -10.05 3.95
CA SER A 154 -12.34 -11.11 2.94
C SER A 154 -12.21 -10.53 1.53
N GLU A 155 -12.97 -9.49 1.21
CA GLU A 155 -12.87 -8.78 -0.05
C GLU A 155 -11.47 -8.15 -0.22
N LEU A 156 -10.92 -7.56 0.84
CA LEU A 156 -9.61 -6.94 0.83
C LEU A 156 -8.48 -7.94 0.57
N VAL A 157 -8.56 -9.14 1.16
CA VAL A 157 -7.63 -10.26 0.90
C VAL A 157 -7.71 -10.72 -0.55
N ASN A 158 -8.92 -10.79 -1.12
CA ASN A 158 -9.12 -11.17 -2.52
C ASN A 158 -8.56 -10.11 -3.48
N LYS A 159 -8.79 -8.83 -3.20
CA LYS A 159 -8.27 -7.70 -3.99
C LYS A 159 -6.76 -7.51 -3.90
N ALA A 160 -6.11 -8.05 -2.86
CA ALA A 160 -4.66 -7.98 -2.71
C ALA A 160 -3.91 -8.81 -3.77
N ALA A 161 -4.45 -9.96 -4.20
CA ALA A 161 -3.78 -10.84 -5.16
C ALA A 161 -3.42 -10.17 -6.51
N PRO A 162 -4.35 -9.52 -7.23
CA PRO A 162 -4.02 -8.85 -8.49
C PRO A 162 -3.05 -7.67 -8.30
N LEU A 163 -3.07 -6.99 -7.15
CA LEU A 163 -2.11 -5.93 -6.83
C LEU A 163 -0.70 -6.47 -6.67
N LEU A 164 -0.55 -7.58 -5.92
CA LEU A 164 0.73 -8.25 -5.73
C LEU A 164 1.33 -8.72 -7.06
N GLU A 165 0.50 -9.30 -7.94
CA GLU A 165 0.93 -9.70 -9.28
C GLU A 165 1.42 -8.52 -10.12
N GLN A 166 0.71 -7.39 -10.10
CA GLN A 166 1.10 -6.20 -10.85
C GLN A 166 2.40 -5.60 -10.30
N LEU A 167 2.56 -5.53 -8.98
CA LEU A 167 3.78 -5.03 -8.33
C LEU A 167 5.00 -5.92 -8.63
N ALA A 168 4.81 -7.25 -8.66
CA ALA A 168 5.87 -8.21 -8.95
C ALA A 168 6.43 -8.10 -10.38
N ARG A 169 5.69 -7.48 -11.31
CA ARG A 169 6.06 -7.32 -12.72
C ARG A 169 6.88 -6.04 -13.03
N LEU A 170 7.09 -5.15 -12.05
CA LEU A 170 7.72 -3.82 -12.24
C LEU A 170 9.25 -3.78 -12.14
#